data_AF-A0A554VFU8-F1
#
_entry.id   AF-A0A554VFU8-F1
#
_cell.length_a   1.000
_cell.length_b   1.000
_cell.length_c   1.000
_cell.angle_alpha   90.00
_cell.angle_beta   90.00
_cell.angle_gamma   90.00
#
_symmetry.space_group_name_H-M   'P 1'
#
loop_
_entity.id
_entity.type
_entity.pdbx_description
1 polymer ?
#
loop_
_entity_poly.entity_id
_entity_poly.type
_entity_poly.pdbx_seq_one_letter_code
_entity_poly.pdbx_strand_id
1 'polypeptide(L)'
;MNEYFVGVFENDDQAPLHSLDDERKAIDVLLLKHKNIFSKEIIPNEGIDGFISKLQLLTNDMTIFHFSGHHDDGDKAIKLSDEIFNDKGLIEILNNAPKLKMVFINGCSTHKIVEALHNIPVVIGTNTPVYDHFAYTLSTKFYELLLNHKDNINESEKIDDVFKQAKGFLQGHYKAPNDTERGSGAAETIEQKVNNYYFKINKEIEQWHTDPDTFPVKKNFQELIDEIRQEENLEEELYKYYPYFLCIHLEILSDFNDINNSVYQELTKERYWVIRSMFKEFLNFLKFSAYSIIWSISKDKPKFRTKLSSQLKETLRDNLELGWESNVQYKISEDLVYIYNNIPDEYLDKNPLWKELKTCVLENQQVFKEVSDFFSTHLEHNKNSKQDYIRTEQYLEKFIRNFKFLRNLGIESIYDVFYNQFKYDNQRSYVINRSYYPVSNRPTALDNKKSVVFEVTDEESTLDIDVHSVYICTTKNGTGKPKRELNLSPFYLDVNSTSVAKDKIKLYYLDRYSEATDKLIYKEVINARVDRDNTSKKKKLGEEIEVPLNQDMILGLYKDGKKDIIEIEEKKKIRDHFEYIKNLISNS
;
A
#
# COMPACT_ATOMS: atom_id res chain seq x y z
N MET A 1 1.41 -15.83 -21.64
CA MET A 1 1.19 -15.11 -22.91
C MET A 1 2.56 -14.82 -23.52
N ASN A 2 2.72 -14.83 -24.85
CA ASN A 2 4.00 -14.45 -25.48
C ASN A 2 4.20 -12.93 -25.35
N GLU A 3 5.44 -12.50 -25.16
CA GLU A 3 5.82 -11.09 -25.22
C GLU A 3 5.60 -10.57 -26.64
N TYR A 4 5.17 -9.31 -26.80
CA TYR A 4 4.93 -8.73 -28.11
C TYR A 4 5.92 -7.61 -28.40
N PHE A 5 6.87 -7.91 -29.29
CA PHE A 5 7.87 -6.97 -29.76
C PHE A 5 7.35 -6.17 -30.96
N VAL A 6 7.42 -4.85 -30.87
CA VAL A 6 7.19 -3.95 -32.01
C VAL A 6 8.48 -3.21 -32.30
N GLY A 7 9.08 -3.47 -33.47
CA GLY A 7 10.32 -2.84 -33.92
C GLY A 7 10.08 -1.93 -35.10
N VAL A 8 10.39 -0.65 -34.93
CA VAL A 8 10.28 0.39 -35.95
C VAL A 8 11.67 0.78 -36.40
N PHE A 9 11.92 0.64 -37.70
CA PHE A 9 13.22 0.90 -38.34
C PHE A 9 13.02 1.86 -39.49
N GLU A 10 13.30 3.14 -39.25
CA GLU A 10 12.99 4.23 -40.18
C GLU A 10 14.27 4.89 -40.66
N ASN A 11 14.49 4.84 -41.97
CA ASN A 11 15.65 5.41 -42.63
C ASN A 11 15.26 6.66 -43.42
N ASP A 12 16.15 7.65 -43.41
CA ASP A 12 16.01 8.86 -44.20
C ASP A 12 16.76 8.71 -45.51
N ASP A 13 16.05 8.78 -46.63
CA ASP A 13 16.64 8.72 -47.98
C ASP A 13 17.69 9.83 -48.22
N GLN A 14 17.58 10.97 -47.52
CA GLN A 14 18.51 12.08 -47.62
C GLN A 14 19.74 11.95 -46.71
N ALA A 15 19.66 11.10 -45.68
CA ALA A 15 20.72 10.88 -44.70
C ALA A 15 20.72 9.41 -44.25
N PRO A 16 21.09 8.45 -45.11
CA PRO A 16 20.91 7.04 -44.82
C PRO A 16 21.76 6.56 -43.65
N LEU A 17 21.14 5.83 -42.73
CA LEU A 17 21.79 5.01 -41.70
C LEU A 17 22.12 3.64 -42.32
N HIS A 18 23.40 3.39 -42.58
CA HIS A 18 23.85 2.23 -43.35
C HIS A 18 23.73 0.90 -42.58
N SER A 19 23.83 0.93 -41.26
CA SER A 19 23.77 -0.24 -40.36
C SER A 19 22.34 -0.55 -39.89
N LEU A 20 21.38 0.34 -40.14
CA LEU A 20 20.00 0.20 -39.67
C LEU A 20 19.32 -1.06 -40.23
N ASP A 21 19.54 -1.37 -41.51
CA ASP A 21 18.97 -2.58 -42.11
C ASP A 21 19.62 -3.86 -41.57
N ASP A 22 20.91 -3.79 -41.23
CA ASP A 22 21.63 -4.90 -40.58
C ASP A 22 21.13 -5.12 -39.15
N GLU A 23 20.86 -4.04 -38.40
CA GLU A 23 20.21 -4.07 -37.09
C GLU A 23 18.85 -4.76 -37.15
N ARG A 24 17.98 -4.28 -38.04
CA ARG A 24 16.66 -4.86 -38.26
C ARG A 24 16.75 -6.35 -38.53
N LYS A 25 17.60 -6.77 -39.49
CA LYS A 25 17.77 -8.18 -39.85
C LYS A 25 18.31 -9.02 -38.69
N ALA A 26 19.28 -8.50 -37.94
CA ALA A 26 19.86 -9.22 -36.80
C ALA A 26 18.80 -9.48 -35.71
N ILE A 27 18.07 -8.43 -35.32
CA ILE A 27 16.98 -8.54 -34.33
C ILE A 27 15.86 -9.45 -34.85
N ASP A 28 15.49 -9.31 -36.13
CA ASP A 28 14.46 -10.14 -36.76
C ASP A 28 14.76 -11.64 -36.64
N VAL A 29 16.01 -12.03 -36.94
CA VAL A 29 16.50 -13.41 -36.83
C VAL A 29 16.53 -13.89 -35.38
N LEU A 30 16.96 -13.03 -34.43
CA LEU A 30 16.98 -13.37 -33.02
C LEU A 30 15.58 -13.67 -32.48
N LEU A 31 14.60 -12.83 -32.83
CA LEU A 31 13.21 -13.02 -32.41
C LEU A 31 12.57 -14.26 -33.06
N LEU A 32 12.90 -14.59 -34.32
CA LEU A 32 12.42 -15.83 -34.97
C LEU A 32 12.90 -17.09 -34.24
N LYS A 33 14.15 -17.09 -33.77
CA LYS A 33 14.72 -18.21 -33.00
C LYS A 33 14.00 -18.40 -31.65
N HIS A 34 13.35 -17.35 -31.13
CA HIS A 34 12.67 -17.33 -29.84
C HIS A 34 11.15 -17.11 -29.98
N LYS A 35 10.51 -17.62 -31.05
CA LYS A 35 9.05 -17.50 -31.31
C LYS A 35 8.13 -18.08 -30.23
N ASN A 36 8.67 -18.93 -29.37
CA ASN A 36 7.98 -19.48 -28.19
C ASN A 36 7.94 -18.48 -27.02
N ILE A 37 8.71 -17.39 -27.10
CA ILE A 37 8.77 -16.31 -26.13
C ILE A 37 8.12 -15.06 -26.73
N PHE A 38 8.40 -14.76 -28.00
CA PHE A 38 7.94 -13.54 -28.67
C PHE A 38 6.96 -13.79 -29.82
N SER A 39 5.94 -12.95 -29.87
CA SER A 39 5.35 -12.49 -31.12
C SER A 39 6.06 -11.21 -31.55
N LYS A 40 6.11 -10.90 -32.84
CA LYS A 40 6.78 -9.70 -33.33
C LYS A 40 6.02 -9.04 -34.47
N GLU A 41 6.14 -7.72 -34.52
CA GLU A 41 5.85 -6.89 -35.68
C GLU A 41 7.11 -6.06 -35.99
N ILE A 42 7.59 -6.13 -37.23
CA ILE A 42 8.73 -5.35 -37.71
C ILE A 42 8.22 -4.39 -38.79
N ILE A 43 8.48 -3.11 -38.59
CA ILE A 43 7.93 -1.98 -39.34
C ILE A 43 9.11 -1.23 -40.00
N PRO A 44 9.52 -1.59 -41.23
CA PRO A 44 10.58 -0.91 -41.94
C PRO A 44 10.05 0.15 -42.92
N ASN A 45 10.48 1.41 -42.77
CA ASN A 45 10.21 2.51 -43.71
C ASN A 45 8.74 2.60 -44.15
N GLU A 46 7.81 2.58 -43.18
CA GLU A 46 6.36 2.55 -43.47
C GLU A 46 5.76 3.94 -43.65
N GLY A 47 6.53 4.98 -43.30
CA GLY A 47 6.06 6.35 -43.31
C GLY A 47 5.00 6.63 -42.24
N ILE A 48 4.54 7.87 -42.18
CA ILE A 48 3.71 8.38 -41.08
C ILE A 48 2.36 7.67 -40.93
N ASP A 49 1.62 7.49 -42.03
CA ASP A 49 0.28 6.90 -42.01
C ASP A 49 0.34 5.42 -41.60
N GLY A 50 1.32 4.69 -42.12
CA GLY A 50 1.57 3.29 -41.78
C GLY A 50 2.00 3.14 -40.32
N PHE A 51 2.92 4.00 -39.86
CA PHE A 51 3.38 4.06 -38.48
C PHE A 51 2.22 4.31 -37.49
N ILE A 52 1.39 5.34 -37.73
CA ILE A 52 0.23 5.66 -36.88
C ILE A 52 -0.76 4.49 -36.85
N SER A 53 -1.11 3.95 -38.02
CA SER A 53 -2.07 2.86 -38.14
C SER A 53 -1.62 1.62 -37.36
N LYS A 54 -0.33 1.27 -37.46
CA LYS A 54 0.24 0.14 -36.72
C LYS A 54 0.30 0.42 -35.22
N LEU A 55 0.74 1.61 -34.79
CA LEU A 55 0.71 1.96 -33.37
C LEU A 55 -0.70 1.84 -32.78
N GLN A 56 -1.72 2.35 -33.47
CA GLN A 56 -3.11 2.26 -33.01
C GLN A 56 -3.58 0.80 -32.80
N LEU A 57 -3.17 -0.11 -33.69
CA LEU A 57 -3.52 -1.52 -33.59
C LEU A 57 -2.76 -2.25 -32.48
N LEU A 58 -1.51 -1.86 -32.23
CA LEU A 58 -0.58 -2.65 -31.42
C LEU A 58 -0.41 -2.14 -29.99
N THR A 59 -0.75 -0.88 -29.70
CA THR A 59 -0.47 -0.20 -28.42
C THR A 59 -0.96 -0.98 -27.20
N ASN A 60 -2.14 -1.62 -27.28
CA ASN A 60 -2.72 -2.34 -26.15
C ASN A 60 -2.08 -3.69 -25.85
N ASP A 61 -1.38 -4.27 -26.82
CA ASP A 61 -0.80 -5.61 -26.73
C ASP A 61 0.73 -5.62 -26.71
N MET A 62 1.35 -4.54 -27.12
CA MET A 62 2.81 -4.36 -27.14
C MET A 62 3.41 -4.44 -25.73
N THR A 63 4.48 -5.23 -25.60
CA THR A 63 5.24 -5.35 -24.34
C THR A 63 6.65 -4.81 -24.46
N ILE A 64 7.22 -4.79 -25.67
CA ILE A 64 8.47 -4.09 -26.00
C ILE A 64 8.23 -3.20 -27.20
N PHE A 65 8.66 -1.94 -27.08
CA PHE A 65 8.80 -1.02 -28.20
C PHE A 65 10.27 -0.75 -28.49
N HIS A 66 10.70 -0.97 -29.72
CA HIS A 66 12.04 -0.62 -30.19
C HIS A 66 11.90 0.35 -31.36
N PHE A 67 12.57 1.50 -31.27
CA PHE A 67 12.70 2.44 -32.37
C PHE A 67 14.19 2.59 -32.70
N SER A 68 14.54 2.48 -33.99
CA SER A 68 15.86 2.83 -34.50
C SER A 68 15.72 3.69 -35.75
N GLY A 69 16.42 4.82 -35.77
CA GLY A 69 16.25 5.85 -36.78
C GLY A 69 16.73 7.22 -36.32
N HIS A 70 16.51 8.24 -37.14
CA HIS A 70 16.88 9.61 -36.82
C HIS A 70 15.94 10.22 -35.77
N HIS A 71 16.51 11.03 -34.87
CA HIS A 71 15.80 11.90 -33.96
C HIS A 71 16.36 13.30 -34.08
N ASP A 72 15.48 14.28 -34.26
CA ASP A 72 15.85 15.69 -34.39
C ASP A 72 15.59 16.41 -33.07
N ASP A 73 16.69 16.79 -32.41
CA ASP A 73 16.68 17.51 -31.13
C ASP A 73 16.06 18.92 -31.23
N GLY A 74 16.12 19.53 -32.43
CA GLY A 74 15.57 20.85 -32.72
C GLY A 74 14.05 20.81 -32.85
N ASP A 75 13.55 19.89 -33.68
CA ASP A 75 12.11 19.73 -33.95
C ASP A 75 11.38 18.87 -32.90
N LYS A 76 12.13 18.22 -31.99
CA LYS A 76 11.61 17.33 -30.94
C LYS A 76 10.70 16.26 -31.53
N ALA A 77 11.25 15.55 -32.51
CA ALA A 77 10.53 14.55 -33.26
C ALA A 77 11.45 13.41 -33.70
N ILE A 78 10.89 12.20 -33.78
CA ILE A 78 11.49 11.12 -34.56
C ILE A 78 11.23 11.38 -36.04
N LYS A 79 12.21 11.07 -36.89
CA LYS A 79 12.08 11.23 -38.34
C LYS A 79 11.74 9.89 -38.97
N LEU A 80 10.62 9.86 -39.68
CA LEU A 80 10.18 8.73 -40.49
C LEU A 80 10.66 8.94 -41.94
N SER A 81 10.44 7.94 -42.81
CA SER A 81 10.87 8.01 -44.21
C SER A 81 10.28 9.18 -45.01
N ASP A 82 9.09 9.67 -44.64
CA ASP A 82 8.35 10.72 -45.35
C ASP A 82 8.06 11.99 -44.51
N GLU A 83 7.76 11.84 -43.22
CA GLU A 83 7.45 12.96 -42.32
C GLU A 83 8.10 12.82 -40.92
N ILE A 84 7.91 13.82 -40.06
CA ILE A 84 8.33 13.79 -38.65
C ILE A 84 7.15 13.41 -37.75
N PHE A 85 7.43 12.65 -36.70
CA PHE A 85 6.46 12.35 -35.65
C PHE A 85 6.89 12.94 -34.31
N ASN A 86 6.07 13.83 -33.77
CA ASN A 86 6.43 14.62 -32.60
C ASN A 86 6.59 13.76 -31.33
N ASP A 87 7.64 14.05 -30.54
CA ASP A 87 7.97 13.36 -29.29
C ASP A 87 6.79 13.30 -28.32
N LYS A 88 6.01 14.39 -28.20
CA LYS A 88 4.86 14.46 -27.28
C LYS A 88 3.81 13.41 -27.62
N GLY A 89 3.50 13.23 -28.90
CA GLY A 89 2.54 12.22 -29.36
C GLY A 89 3.04 10.81 -29.05
N LEU A 90 4.32 10.55 -29.32
CA LEU A 90 4.95 9.27 -29.00
C LEU A 90 4.92 8.98 -27.50
N ILE A 91 5.32 9.95 -26.67
CA ILE A 91 5.31 9.85 -25.21
C ILE A 91 3.91 9.55 -24.68
N GLU A 92 2.90 10.25 -25.19
CA GLU A 92 1.51 10.06 -24.76
C GLU A 92 0.99 8.66 -25.11
N ILE A 93 1.29 8.15 -26.32
CA ILE A 93 0.92 6.79 -26.72
C ILE A 93 1.62 5.75 -25.83
N LEU A 94 2.94 5.86 -25.68
CA LEU A 94 3.72 4.85 -24.95
C LEU A 94 3.44 4.85 -23.44
N ASN A 95 3.23 6.01 -22.80
CA ASN A 95 2.87 6.07 -21.38
C ASN A 95 1.46 5.51 -21.08
N ASN A 96 0.59 5.42 -22.10
CA ASN A 96 -0.75 4.87 -21.98
C ASN A 96 -0.84 3.42 -22.50
N ALA A 97 0.27 2.82 -22.93
CA ALA A 97 0.31 1.43 -23.38
C ALA A 97 0.28 0.49 -22.15
N PRO A 98 -0.84 -0.22 -21.88
CA PRO A 98 -1.09 -0.87 -20.60
C PRO A 98 -0.17 -2.05 -20.30
N LYS A 99 0.42 -2.68 -21.34
CA LYS A 99 1.28 -3.86 -21.21
C LYS A 99 2.75 -3.56 -21.49
N LEU A 100 3.09 -2.31 -21.80
CA LEU A 100 4.44 -1.92 -22.22
C LEU A 100 5.40 -1.98 -21.02
N LYS A 101 6.42 -2.83 -21.15
CA LYS A 101 7.42 -3.06 -20.10
C LYS A 101 8.73 -2.35 -20.38
N MET A 102 9.11 -2.32 -21.65
CA MET A 102 10.40 -1.82 -22.08
C MET A 102 10.27 -0.98 -23.34
N VAL A 103 10.93 0.17 -23.32
CA VAL A 103 11.13 1.02 -24.49
C VAL A 103 12.62 1.16 -24.76
N PHE A 104 13.05 0.91 -26.00
CA PHE A 104 14.41 1.17 -26.47
C PHE A 104 14.33 2.14 -27.65
N ILE A 105 14.75 3.40 -27.44
CA ILE A 105 14.82 4.43 -28.48
C ILE A 105 16.27 4.61 -28.90
N ASN A 106 16.67 3.83 -29.90
CA ASN A 106 17.99 3.81 -30.50
C ASN A 106 18.15 4.92 -31.56
N GLY A 107 17.86 6.16 -31.14
CA GLY A 107 18.09 7.39 -31.92
C GLY A 107 19.09 8.30 -31.23
N CYS A 108 19.57 9.34 -31.91
CA CYS A 108 20.45 10.35 -31.33
C CYS A 108 19.71 11.25 -30.32
N SER A 109 20.34 11.60 -29.19
CA SER A 109 19.82 12.59 -28.22
C SER A 109 18.39 12.36 -27.67
N THR A 110 18.01 11.12 -27.42
CA THR A 110 16.63 10.77 -27.01
C THR A 110 16.33 11.00 -25.52
N HIS A 111 17.26 11.56 -24.74
CA HIS A 111 17.15 11.76 -23.28
C HIS A 111 15.85 12.43 -22.83
N LYS A 112 15.36 13.45 -23.55
CA LYS A 112 14.10 14.14 -23.22
C LYS A 112 12.90 13.20 -23.29
N ILE A 113 12.88 12.29 -24.27
CA ILE A 113 11.84 11.27 -24.38
C ILE A 113 11.95 10.31 -23.21
N VAL A 114 13.17 9.82 -22.92
CA VAL A 114 13.40 8.90 -21.81
C VAL A 114 12.94 9.48 -20.47
N GLU A 115 13.19 10.77 -20.22
CA GLU A 115 12.73 11.41 -19.00
C GLU A 115 11.21 11.51 -18.88
N ALA A 116 10.52 11.73 -20.01
CA ALA A 116 9.08 11.89 -20.06
C ALA A 116 8.29 10.56 -20.03
N LEU A 117 8.93 9.44 -20.37
CA LEU A 117 8.36 8.10 -20.30
C LEU A 117 8.40 7.56 -18.86
N HIS A 118 7.47 7.99 -18.01
CA HIS A 118 7.43 7.68 -16.57
C HIS A 118 6.59 6.45 -16.21
N ASN A 119 5.65 6.04 -17.07
CA ASN A 119 4.76 4.90 -16.79
C ASN A 119 5.33 3.54 -17.21
N ILE A 120 6.47 3.53 -17.89
CA ILE A 120 7.10 2.33 -18.46
C ILE A 120 8.20 1.85 -17.51
N PRO A 121 8.22 0.58 -17.08
CA PRO A 121 9.21 0.05 -16.16
C PRO A 121 10.67 0.33 -16.56
N VAL A 122 11.04 0.02 -17.80
CA VAL A 122 12.40 0.17 -18.31
C VAL A 122 12.44 1.01 -19.57
N VAL A 123 13.29 2.04 -19.60
CA VAL A 123 13.47 2.88 -20.78
C VAL A 123 14.97 3.04 -21.08
N ILE A 124 15.34 2.79 -22.33
CA ILE A 124 16.69 2.87 -22.84
C ILE A 124 16.73 3.92 -23.96
N GLY A 125 17.70 4.82 -23.90
CA GLY A 125 17.92 5.82 -24.94
C GLY A 125 19.34 6.38 -24.91
N THR A 126 19.53 7.58 -25.47
CA THR A 126 20.83 8.22 -25.63
C THR A 126 20.82 9.67 -25.14
N ASN A 127 21.95 10.13 -24.62
CA ASN A 127 22.13 11.51 -24.13
C ASN A 127 22.67 12.45 -25.21
N THR A 128 23.35 11.89 -26.20
CA THR A 128 24.03 12.62 -27.28
C THR A 128 23.97 11.77 -28.56
N PRO A 129 24.41 12.30 -29.70
CA PRO A 129 24.50 11.52 -30.94
C PRO A 129 25.36 10.26 -30.78
N VAL A 130 24.86 9.15 -31.32
CA VAL A 130 25.54 7.86 -31.33
C VAL A 130 25.88 7.46 -32.76
N TYR A 131 26.98 6.73 -32.94
CA TYR A 131 27.36 6.22 -34.25
C TYR A 131 26.44 5.07 -34.66
N ASP A 132 26.03 5.06 -35.92
CA ASP A 132 25.14 4.06 -36.50
C ASP A 132 25.61 2.62 -36.25
N HIS A 133 26.88 2.32 -36.50
CA HIS A 133 27.44 0.99 -36.20
C HIS A 133 27.43 0.63 -34.70
N PHE A 134 27.60 1.62 -33.81
CA PHE A 134 27.53 1.41 -32.36
C PHE A 134 26.10 1.13 -31.92
N ALA A 135 25.13 1.86 -32.48
CA ALA A 135 23.70 1.65 -32.26
C ALA A 135 23.28 0.23 -32.66
N TYR A 136 23.63 -0.19 -33.87
CA TYR A 136 23.46 -1.55 -34.35
C TYR A 136 24.08 -2.61 -33.41
N THR A 137 25.35 -2.42 -33.05
CA THR A 137 26.10 -3.42 -32.27
C THR A 137 25.52 -3.55 -30.86
N LEU A 138 25.20 -2.44 -30.22
CA LEU A 138 24.65 -2.44 -28.86
C LEU A 138 23.30 -3.13 -28.82
N SER A 139 22.36 -2.74 -29.69
CA SER A 139 21.00 -3.29 -29.67
C SER A 139 21.02 -4.79 -29.99
N THR A 140 21.82 -5.22 -30.97
CA THR A 140 21.97 -6.64 -31.32
C THR A 140 22.52 -7.44 -30.14
N LYS A 141 23.58 -6.95 -29.48
CA LYS A 141 24.16 -7.64 -28.31
C LYS A 141 23.21 -7.64 -27.12
N PHE A 142 22.50 -6.55 -26.91
CA PHE A 142 21.48 -6.44 -25.87
C PHE A 142 20.40 -7.50 -26.07
N TYR A 143 19.78 -7.60 -27.27
CA TYR A 143 18.75 -8.61 -27.51
C TYR A 143 19.30 -10.04 -27.52
N GLU A 144 20.53 -10.29 -27.98
CA GLU A 144 21.17 -11.62 -27.82
C GLU A 144 21.22 -12.03 -26.34
N LEU A 145 21.73 -11.15 -25.47
CA LEU A 145 21.88 -11.42 -24.05
C LEU A 145 20.52 -11.49 -23.32
N LEU A 146 19.60 -10.61 -23.67
CA LEU A 146 18.24 -10.59 -23.12
C LEU A 146 17.52 -11.90 -23.41
N LEU A 147 17.68 -12.44 -24.62
CA LEU A 147 16.97 -13.64 -25.07
C LEU A 147 17.64 -14.96 -24.65
N ASN A 148 18.89 -14.92 -24.18
CA ASN A 148 19.59 -16.12 -23.69
C ASN A 148 18.88 -16.78 -22.49
N HIS A 149 18.16 -16.00 -21.68
CA HIS A 149 17.35 -16.50 -20.57
C HIS A 149 15.98 -15.83 -20.56
N LYS A 150 14.91 -16.66 -20.62
CA LYS A 150 13.52 -16.16 -20.67
C LYS A 150 13.17 -15.25 -19.51
N ASP A 151 13.77 -15.46 -18.34
CA ASP A 151 13.44 -14.71 -17.13
C ASP A 151 14.04 -13.29 -17.11
N ASN A 152 15.01 -12.99 -18.00
CA ASN A 152 15.65 -11.68 -18.02
C ASN A 152 14.65 -10.55 -18.29
N ILE A 153 13.59 -10.78 -19.07
CA ILE A 153 12.59 -9.76 -19.39
C ILE A 153 11.60 -9.46 -18.25
N ASN A 154 11.59 -10.27 -17.19
CA ASN A 154 10.60 -10.16 -16.14
C ASN A 154 11.05 -9.29 -14.96
N GLU A 155 12.30 -8.84 -14.94
CA GLU A 155 12.88 -8.10 -13.82
C GLU A 155 13.71 -6.92 -14.35
N SER A 156 13.45 -5.71 -13.84
CA SER A 156 14.12 -4.49 -14.31
C SER A 156 15.63 -4.54 -14.06
N GLU A 157 16.05 -5.08 -12.91
CA GLU A 157 17.47 -5.24 -12.55
C GLU A 157 18.21 -6.19 -13.50
N LYS A 158 17.58 -7.31 -13.91
CA LYS A 158 18.19 -8.23 -14.88
C LYS A 158 18.35 -7.59 -16.25
N ILE A 159 17.39 -6.77 -16.67
CA ILE A 159 17.51 -6.02 -17.93
C ILE A 159 18.66 -5.01 -17.85
N ASP A 160 18.84 -4.33 -16.72
CA ASP A 160 19.98 -3.44 -16.48
C ASP A 160 21.32 -4.19 -16.54
N ASP A 161 21.41 -5.35 -15.89
CA ASP A 161 22.62 -6.19 -15.93
C ASP A 161 22.94 -6.67 -17.35
N VAL A 162 21.91 -7.09 -18.11
CA VAL A 162 22.03 -7.45 -19.53
C VAL A 162 22.51 -6.25 -20.35
N PHE A 163 21.97 -5.07 -20.07
CA PHE A 163 22.36 -3.84 -20.75
C PHE A 163 23.81 -3.44 -20.46
N LYS A 164 24.24 -3.51 -19.20
CA LYS A 164 25.64 -3.31 -18.78
C LYS A 164 26.58 -4.30 -19.44
N GLN A 165 26.20 -5.57 -19.55
CA GLN A 165 26.98 -6.58 -20.26
C GLN A 165 27.09 -6.25 -21.76
N ALA A 166 26.00 -5.85 -22.42
CA ALA A 166 26.03 -5.42 -23.82
C ALA A 166 26.97 -4.23 -24.04
N LYS A 167 26.95 -3.23 -23.14
CA LYS A 167 27.90 -2.11 -23.13
C LYS A 167 29.35 -2.60 -22.96
N GLY A 168 29.59 -3.56 -22.08
CA GLY A 168 30.92 -4.16 -21.87
C GLY A 168 31.48 -4.84 -23.12
N PHE A 169 30.64 -5.57 -23.87
CA PHE A 169 31.06 -6.15 -25.16
C PHE A 169 31.44 -5.09 -26.19
N LEU A 170 30.69 -3.98 -26.24
CA LEU A 170 30.98 -2.87 -27.13
C LEU A 170 32.30 -2.15 -26.78
N GLN A 171 32.63 -2.05 -25.49
CA GLN A 171 33.92 -1.52 -25.02
C GLN A 171 35.09 -2.46 -25.34
N GLY A 172 34.88 -3.78 -25.24
CA GLY A 172 35.93 -4.79 -25.44
C GLY A 172 36.26 -5.11 -26.90
N HIS A 173 35.34 -4.91 -27.83
CA HIS A 173 35.50 -5.27 -29.24
C HIS A 173 35.53 -4.04 -30.16
N TYR A 174 36.66 -3.34 -30.21
CA TYR A 174 36.86 -2.23 -31.14
C TYR A 174 37.67 -2.67 -32.36
N LYS A 175 37.00 -2.76 -33.51
CA LYS A 175 37.67 -2.49 -34.79
C LYS A 175 37.46 -1.01 -35.05
N ALA A 176 38.55 -0.25 -35.20
CA ALA A 176 38.47 1.12 -35.70
C ALA A 176 37.72 1.07 -37.03
N PRO A 177 36.49 1.59 -37.12
CA PRO A 177 35.84 1.69 -38.41
C PRO A 177 36.68 2.65 -39.25
N ASN A 178 36.74 2.42 -40.55
CA ASN A 178 37.16 3.45 -41.50
C ASN A 178 36.06 4.54 -41.61
N ASP A 179 35.56 5.03 -40.47
CA ASP A 179 34.48 6.02 -40.39
C ASP A 179 35.06 7.40 -40.71
N THR A 180 35.15 7.65 -42.00
CA THR A 180 35.20 9.02 -42.55
C THR A 180 33.79 9.62 -42.64
N GLU A 181 32.76 8.92 -42.17
CA GLU A 181 31.37 9.36 -42.17
C GLU A 181 31.01 10.09 -40.87
N ARG A 182 30.82 11.39 -41.07
CA ARG A 182 30.39 12.52 -40.22
C ARG A 182 29.92 12.25 -38.77
N GLY A 183 30.64 12.95 -37.87
CA GLY A 183 30.14 13.72 -36.73
C GLY A 183 31.30 14.58 -36.21
N SER A 184 31.11 15.86 -35.91
CA SER A 184 32.17 16.80 -35.46
C SER A 184 32.71 16.53 -34.04
N GLY A 185 32.64 15.28 -33.58
CA GLY A 185 33.12 14.79 -32.29
C GLY A 185 34.31 13.85 -32.44
N ALA A 186 35.23 14.12 -33.37
CA ALA A 186 36.39 13.29 -33.69
C ALA A 186 37.48 13.19 -32.58
N ALA A 187 37.10 13.41 -31.32
CA ALA A 187 37.98 13.29 -30.16
C ALA A 187 37.35 12.54 -28.97
N GLU A 188 36.17 11.92 -29.14
CA GLU A 188 35.56 11.15 -28.05
C GLU A 188 36.13 9.73 -27.93
N THR A 189 36.47 9.34 -26.71
CA THR A 189 36.92 7.98 -26.39
C THR A 189 35.78 6.97 -26.57
N ILE A 190 36.10 5.69 -26.79
CA ILE A 190 35.10 4.60 -26.85
C ILE A 190 34.24 4.59 -25.58
N GLU A 191 34.87 4.87 -24.44
CA GLU A 191 34.20 4.99 -23.15
C GLU A 191 33.13 6.09 -23.16
N GLN A 192 33.44 7.28 -23.69
CA GLN A 192 32.47 8.37 -23.84
C GLN A 192 31.31 7.95 -24.74
N LYS A 193 31.61 7.33 -25.89
CA LYS A 193 30.58 6.86 -26.85
C LYS A 193 29.63 5.82 -26.25
N VAL A 194 30.15 4.88 -25.47
CA VAL A 194 29.34 3.86 -24.79
C VAL A 194 28.55 4.45 -23.62
N ASN A 195 29.11 5.46 -22.94
CA ASN A 195 28.44 6.16 -21.85
C ASN A 195 27.37 7.16 -22.31
N ASN A 196 27.27 7.42 -23.61
CA ASN A 196 26.17 8.19 -24.18
C ASN A 196 24.83 7.47 -24.10
N TYR A 197 24.82 6.15 -23.90
CA TYR A 197 23.59 5.43 -23.63
C TYR A 197 23.14 5.56 -22.17
N TYR A 198 21.84 5.83 -22.02
CA TYR A 198 21.15 6.05 -20.76
C TYR A 198 20.12 4.94 -20.52
N PHE A 199 20.12 4.40 -19.30
CA PHE A 199 19.21 3.36 -18.85
C PHE A 199 18.42 3.91 -17.65
N LYS A 200 17.09 3.85 -17.72
CA LYS A 200 16.19 4.33 -16.68
C LYS A 200 15.24 3.22 -16.24
N ILE A 201 15.25 2.94 -14.94
CA ILE A 201 14.22 2.13 -14.28
C ILE A 201 13.25 3.10 -13.62
N ASN A 202 12.00 3.16 -14.10
CA ASN A 202 10.95 3.95 -13.46
C ASN A 202 10.24 3.17 -12.36
N LYS A 203 10.07 1.86 -12.56
CA LYS A 203 9.44 0.93 -11.61
C LYS A 203 9.85 -0.50 -11.93
N GLU A 204 9.61 -1.41 -10.99
CA GLU A 204 9.76 -2.85 -11.24
C GLU A 204 8.79 -3.33 -12.32
N ILE A 205 9.24 -4.29 -13.13
CA ILE A 205 8.34 -5.02 -14.03
C ILE A 205 7.44 -5.87 -13.14
N GLU A 206 6.20 -5.43 -12.95
CA GLU A 206 5.19 -6.27 -12.30
C GLU A 206 5.08 -7.59 -13.09
N GLN A 207 5.16 -8.73 -12.40
CA GLN A 207 5.07 -10.04 -13.03
C GLN A 207 3.62 -10.30 -13.49
N TRP A 208 3.21 -9.69 -14.60
CA TRP A 208 1.87 -9.83 -15.20
C TRP A 208 1.60 -11.23 -15.80
N HIS A 209 2.57 -12.15 -15.73
CA HIS A 209 2.60 -13.36 -16.57
C HIS A 209 2.38 -14.68 -15.84
N THR A 210 2.01 -14.68 -14.58
CA THR A 210 1.55 -15.93 -13.98
C THR A 210 0.18 -16.25 -14.56
N ASP A 211 0.08 -17.40 -15.25
CA ASP A 211 -1.20 -17.98 -15.60
C ASP A 211 -1.99 -18.18 -14.30
N PRO A 212 -3.17 -17.54 -14.12
CA PRO A 212 -3.89 -17.62 -12.87
C PRO A 212 -4.34 -19.04 -12.50
N ASP A 213 -4.38 -19.96 -13.46
CA ASP A 213 -4.65 -21.37 -13.18
C ASP A 213 -3.45 -22.10 -12.57
N THR A 214 -2.27 -21.50 -12.63
CA THR A 214 -1.00 -22.07 -12.11
C THR A 214 -0.36 -21.23 -11.01
N PHE A 215 -0.94 -20.08 -10.65
CA PHE A 215 -0.39 -19.19 -9.63
C PHE A 215 -0.32 -19.92 -8.27
N PRO A 216 0.88 -20.14 -7.72
CA PRO A 216 1.05 -21.04 -6.58
C PRO A 216 0.84 -20.28 -5.26
N VAL A 217 -0.40 -19.81 -5.00
CA VAL A 217 -0.78 -18.99 -3.82
C VAL A 217 -0.18 -19.52 -2.51
N LYS A 218 -0.48 -20.78 -2.19
CA LYS A 218 -0.01 -21.42 -0.95
C LYS A 218 1.51 -21.35 -0.82
N LYS A 219 2.23 -21.72 -1.89
CA LYS A 219 3.68 -21.76 -1.90
C LYS A 219 4.27 -20.36 -1.73
N ASN A 220 3.81 -19.40 -2.53
CA ASN A 220 4.31 -18.02 -2.49
C ASN A 220 4.07 -17.37 -1.12
N PHE A 221 2.87 -17.55 -0.56
CA PHE A 221 2.53 -16.98 0.75
C PHE A 221 3.31 -17.64 1.88
N GLN A 222 3.54 -18.96 1.80
CA GLN A 222 4.38 -19.68 2.77
C GLN A 222 5.84 -19.23 2.68
N GLU A 223 6.41 -19.13 1.48
CA GLU A 223 7.78 -18.63 1.26
C GLU A 223 7.95 -17.21 1.81
N LEU A 224 6.98 -16.33 1.57
CA LEU A 224 6.95 -14.97 2.15
C LEU A 224 6.98 -14.99 3.69
N ILE A 225 6.14 -15.83 4.33
CA ILE A 225 6.11 -15.93 5.79
C ILE A 225 7.44 -16.47 6.33
N ASP A 226 7.98 -17.52 5.71
CA ASP A 226 9.21 -18.18 6.15
C ASP A 226 10.43 -17.26 6.01
N GLU A 227 10.54 -16.54 4.88
CA GLU A 227 11.57 -15.51 4.64
C GLU A 227 11.56 -14.48 5.76
N ILE A 228 10.39 -13.92 6.04
CA ILE A 228 10.20 -12.89 7.06
C ILE A 228 10.53 -13.41 8.46
N ARG A 229 10.10 -14.62 8.80
CA ARG A 229 10.42 -15.25 10.10
C ARG A 229 11.91 -15.42 10.27
N GLN A 230 12.61 -15.81 9.20
CA GLN A 230 14.06 -15.95 9.20
C GLN A 230 14.75 -14.58 9.34
N GLU A 231 14.34 -13.58 8.55
CA GLU A 231 14.91 -12.23 8.57
C GLU A 231 14.78 -11.56 9.96
N GLU A 232 13.63 -11.74 10.61
CA GLU A 232 13.32 -11.09 11.89
C GLU A 232 13.56 -12.00 13.11
N ASN A 233 14.05 -13.22 12.92
CA ASN A 233 14.26 -14.24 13.96
C ASN A 233 13.01 -14.47 14.83
N LEU A 234 11.85 -14.69 14.19
CA LEU A 234 10.58 -14.90 14.87
C LEU A 234 10.42 -16.37 15.29
N GLU A 235 10.23 -16.60 16.59
CA GLU A 235 10.03 -17.95 17.16
C GLU A 235 8.61 -18.48 16.90
N GLU A 236 7.61 -17.59 16.90
CA GLU A 236 6.21 -17.94 16.69
C GLU A 236 5.73 -17.70 15.26
N GLU A 237 4.48 -18.09 14.98
CA GLU A 237 3.81 -17.78 13.72
C GLU A 237 3.65 -16.27 13.50
N LEU A 238 3.92 -15.83 12.27
CA LEU A 238 4.01 -14.40 11.92
C LEU A 238 2.78 -13.59 12.33
N TYR A 239 1.58 -14.13 12.13
CA TYR A 239 0.32 -13.42 12.41
C TYR A 239 0.16 -13.02 13.88
N LYS A 240 0.80 -13.72 14.82
CA LYS A 240 0.71 -13.44 16.26
C LYS A 240 1.41 -12.17 16.68
N TYR A 241 2.34 -11.67 15.87
CA TYR A 241 3.04 -10.42 16.12
C TYR A 241 2.20 -9.21 15.68
N TYR A 242 1.15 -9.41 14.87
CA TYR A 242 0.31 -8.32 14.40
C TYR A 242 -0.80 -7.97 15.41
N PRO A 243 -1.30 -6.72 15.40
CA PRO A 243 -2.44 -6.30 16.21
C PRO A 243 -3.68 -7.15 15.93
N TYR A 244 -4.58 -7.25 16.91
CA TYR A 244 -5.76 -8.12 16.87
C TYR A 244 -6.59 -8.00 15.57
N PHE A 245 -6.77 -6.78 15.06
CA PHE A 245 -7.55 -6.53 13.83
C PHE A 245 -6.90 -7.07 12.54
N LEU A 246 -5.60 -7.35 12.53
CA LEU A 246 -4.91 -7.98 11.39
C LEU A 246 -4.59 -9.46 11.63
N CYS A 247 -4.28 -9.79 12.89
CA CYS A 247 -3.93 -11.14 13.33
C CYS A 247 -4.94 -12.17 12.83
N ILE A 248 -6.25 -11.89 12.97
CA ILE A 248 -7.31 -12.81 12.54
C ILE A 248 -7.29 -13.06 11.03
N HIS A 249 -7.09 -12.01 10.21
CA HIS A 249 -7.04 -12.15 8.76
C HIS A 249 -5.81 -12.95 8.32
N LEU A 250 -4.66 -12.63 8.89
CA LEU A 250 -3.40 -13.32 8.58
C LEU A 250 -3.43 -14.77 9.07
N GLU A 251 -4.04 -15.06 10.22
CA GLU A 251 -4.24 -16.43 10.71
C GLU A 251 -5.04 -17.26 9.70
N ILE A 252 -6.13 -16.71 9.16
CA ILE A 252 -6.96 -17.38 8.14
C ILE A 252 -6.16 -17.68 6.87
N LEU A 253 -5.33 -16.73 6.42
CA LEU A 253 -4.51 -16.88 5.22
C LEU A 253 -3.35 -17.87 5.44
N SER A 254 -2.87 -18.01 6.68
CA SER A 254 -1.67 -18.80 7.05
C SER A 254 -1.99 -20.21 7.57
N ASP A 255 -3.26 -20.55 7.81
CA ASP A 255 -3.62 -21.88 8.31
C ASP A 255 -3.62 -22.93 7.19
N PHE A 256 -2.41 -23.36 6.83
CA PHE A 256 -2.13 -24.28 5.72
C PHE A 256 -2.56 -25.73 5.97
N ASN A 257 -2.88 -26.09 7.21
CA ASN A 257 -3.15 -27.46 7.66
C ASN A 257 -4.63 -27.72 7.93
N ASP A 258 -5.43 -26.68 8.16
CA ASP A 258 -6.88 -26.82 8.31
C ASP A 258 -7.54 -27.06 6.94
N ILE A 259 -8.13 -28.25 6.78
CA ILE A 259 -8.86 -28.64 5.56
C ILE A 259 -10.01 -27.66 5.27
N ASN A 260 -10.61 -27.07 6.31
CA ASN A 260 -11.67 -26.08 6.13
C ASN A 260 -11.16 -24.75 5.55
N ASN A 261 -9.84 -24.54 5.54
CA ASN A 261 -9.19 -23.34 5.02
C ASN A 261 -8.57 -23.52 3.64
N SER A 262 -8.76 -24.69 3.00
CA SER A 262 -8.21 -24.95 1.66
C SER A 262 -8.65 -23.91 0.63
N VAL A 263 -9.86 -23.35 0.77
CA VAL A 263 -10.37 -22.27 -0.10
C VAL A 263 -9.51 -21.01 -0.05
N TYR A 264 -8.84 -20.74 1.08
CA TYR A 264 -7.93 -19.61 1.22
C TYR A 264 -6.51 -19.93 0.75
N GLN A 265 -6.22 -21.15 0.31
CA GLN A 265 -4.91 -21.58 -0.18
C GLN A 265 -4.82 -21.58 -1.71
N GLU A 266 -5.88 -21.15 -2.39
CA GLU A 266 -6.02 -21.02 -3.83
C GLU A 266 -6.42 -19.59 -4.21
N LEU A 267 -6.32 -19.22 -5.49
CA LEU A 267 -6.81 -17.94 -6.01
C LEU A 267 -8.34 -17.94 -6.08
N THR A 268 -8.97 -17.70 -4.94
CA THR A 268 -10.42 -17.72 -4.78
C THR A 268 -10.97 -16.34 -4.46
N LYS A 269 -12.29 -16.20 -4.67
CA LYS A 269 -13.03 -15.00 -4.28
C LYS A 269 -12.95 -14.80 -2.77
N GLU A 270 -13.02 -15.88 -2.01
CA GLU A 270 -12.99 -15.89 -0.55
C GLU A 270 -11.66 -15.34 -0.03
N ARG A 271 -10.53 -15.77 -0.61
CA ARG A 271 -9.20 -15.22 -0.26
C ARG A 271 -9.10 -13.74 -0.57
N TYR A 272 -9.55 -13.32 -1.75
CA TYR A 272 -9.65 -11.91 -2.13
C TYR A 272 -10.41 -11.07 -1.09
N TRP A 273 -11.57 -11.56 -0.61
CA TRP A 273 -12.37 -10.85 0.40
C TRP A 273 -11.67 -10.75 1.76
N VAL A 274 -10.90 -11.76 2.17
CA VAL A 274 -10.12 -11.71 3.41
C VAL A 274 -9.04 -10.64 3.32
N ILE A 275 -8.28 -10.63 2.22
CA ILE A 275 -7.21 -9.64 1.98
C ILE A 275 -7.80 -8.23 1.90
N ARG A 276 -8.88 -8.04 1.14
CA ARG A 276 -9.60 -6.77 1.06
C ARG A 276 -10.09 -6.29 2.43
N SER A 277 -10.63 -7.19 3.24
CA SER A 277 -11.09 -6.86 4.60
C SER A 277 -9.92 -6.46 5.50
N MET A 278 -8.78 -7.16 5.39
CA MET A 278 -7.56 -6.79 6.11
C MET A 278 -7.09 -5.37 5.78
N PHE A 279 -7.05 -5.01 4.49
CA PHE A 279 -6.70 -3.66 4.06
C PHE A 279 -7.68 -2.61 4.57
N LYS A 280 -8.98 -2.90 4.54
CA LYS A 280 -10.02 -2.05 5.12
C LYS A 280 -9.77 -1.79 6.60
N GLU A 281 -9.56 -2.86 7.38
CA GLU A 281 -9.34 -2.75 8.83
C GLU A 281 -8.05 -1.97 9.14
N PHE A 282 -7.02 -2.14 8.31
CA PHE A 282 -5.79 -1.34 8.40
C PHE A 282 -6.01 0.16 8.14
N LEU A 283 -6.74 0.51 7.07
CA LEU A 283 -7.02 1.92 6.76
C LEU A 283 -7.90 2.57 7.84
N ASN A 284 -8.87 1.84 8.40
CA ASN A 284 -9.63 2.30 9.56
C ASN A 284 -8.75 2.50 10.79
N PHE A 285 -7.81 1.60 11.05
CA PHE A 285 -6.84 1.75 12.13
C PHE A 285 -6.00 3.02 11.96
N LEU A 286 -5.48 3.30 10.76
CA LEU A 286 -4.74 4.53 10.49
C LEU A 286 -5.62 5.76 10.65
N LYS A 287 -6.86 5.71 10.16
CA LYS A 287 -7.85 6.80 10.30
C LYS A 287 -8.04 7.15 11.76
N PHE A 288 -8.41 6.18 12.59
CA PHE A 288 -8.69 6.46 13.99
C PHE A 288 -7.43 6.74 14.81
N SER A 289 -6.27 6.25 14.39
CA SER A 289 -5.00 6.68 14.98
C SER A 289 -4.74 8.17 14.74
N ALA A 290 -4.95 8.67 13.52
CA ALA A 290 -4.83 10.10 13.21
C ALA A 290 -5.77 10.94 14.07
N TYR A 291 -7.01 10.48 14.23
CA TYR A 291 -8.03 11.16 15.01
C TYR A 291 -7.65 11.19 16.49
N SER A 292 -7.20 10.07 17.03
CA SER A 292 -6.70 9.98 18.40
C SER A 292 -5.50 10.88 18.66
N ILE A 293 -4.59 11.02 17.70
CA ILE A 293 -3.46 11.97 17.79
C ILE A 293 -3.98 13.41 17.84
N ILE A 294 -4.82 13.81 16.89
CA ILE A 294 -5.42 15.15 16.83
C ILE A 294 -6.23 15.46 18.09
N TRP A 295 -6.99 14.49 18.58
CA TRP A 295 -7.77 14.58 19.81
C TRP A 295 -6.88 14.79 21.04
N SER A 296 -5.82 13.98 21.17
CA SER A 296 -4.86 14.05 22.28
C SER A 296 -4.16 15.41 22.31
N ILE A 297 -3.65 15.88 21.16
CA ILE A 297 -3.04 17.22 21.04
C ILE A 297 -4.05 18.31 21.41
N SER A 298 -5.28 18.21 20.90
CA SER A 298 -6.33 19.21 21.16
C SER A 298 -6.74 19.29 22.63
N LYS A 299 -6.66 18.15 23.35
CA LYS A 299 -6.98 18.04 24.77
C LYS A 299 -5.88 18.69 25.60
N ASP A 300 -4.63 18.39 25.30
CA ASP A 300 -3.47 18.89 26.04
C ASP A 300 -3.12 20.34 25.70
N LYS A 301 -3.46 20.79 24.48
CA LYS A 301 -3.14 22.10 23.93
C LYS A 301 -4.38 22.73 23.28
N PRO A 302 -5.28 23.35 24.05
CA PRO A 302 -6.51 23.96 23.50
C PRO A 302 -6.28 24.98 22.37
N LYS A 303 -5.12 25.67 22.35
CA LYS A 303 -4.71 26.57 21.25
C LYS A 303 -4.50 25.86 19.91
N PHE A 304 -4.25 24.55 19.91
CA PHE A 304 -4.16 23.77 18.67
C PHE A 304 -5.49 23.75 17.91
N ARG A 305 -6.62 23.74 18.63
CA ARG A 305 -7.96 23.71 18.01
C ARG A 305 -8.23 24.92 17.11
N THR A 306 -7.74 26.09 17.50
CA THR A 306 -7.86 27.32 16.71
C THR A 306 -6.89 27.36 15.52
N LYS A 307 -5.90 26.47 15.47
CA LYS A 307 -4.96 26.33 14.35
C LYS A 307 -5.43 25.33 13.30
N LEU A 308 -6.44 24.49 13.60
CA LEU A 308 -7.01 23.57 12.61
C LEU A 308 -7.66 24.37 11.48
N SER A 309 -7.24 24.12 10.24
CA SER A 309 -7.84 24.75 9.06
C SER A 309 -9.31 24.33 8.91
N SER A 310 -10.14 25.20 8.32
CA SER A 310 -11.53 24.86 8.03
C SER A 310 -11.64 23.62 7.14
N GLN A 311 -10.72 23.47 6.18
CA GLN A 311 -10.65 22.30 5.29
C GLN A 311 -10.36 21.02 6.08
N LEU A 312 -9.42 21.03 7.04
CA LEU A 312 -9.16 19.85 7.88
C LEU A 312 -10.35 19.49 8.76
N LYS A 313 -11.06 20.48 9.33
CA LYS A 313 -12.27 20.23 10.09
C LYS A 313 -13.37 19.59 9.23
N GLU A 314 -13.53 20.07 7.99
CA GLU A 314 -14.45 19.51 7.00
C GLU A 314 -14.05 18.08 6.62
N THR A 315 -12.78 17.83 6.27
CA THR A 315 -12.28 16.48 5.98
C THR A 315 -12.51 15.51 7.15
N LEU A 316 -12.25 15.92 8.39
CA LEU A 316 -12.52 15.10 9.58
C LEU A 316 -14.01 14.83 9.76
N ARG A 317 -14.88 15.80 9.47
CA ARG A 317 -16.33 15.63 9.56
C ARG A 317 -16.84 14.66 8.49
N ASP A 318 -16.47 14.88 7.23
CA ASP A 318 -16.81 14.02 6.11
C ASP A 318 -16.42 12.56 6.38
N ASN A 319 -15.20 12.34 6.88
CA ASN A 319 -14.71 10.98 7.17
C ASN A 319 -15.39 10.30 8.36
N LEU A 320 -15.99 11.07 9.28
CA LEU A 320 -16.82 10.51 10.35
C LEU A 320 -18.18 10.08 9.83
N GLU A 321 -18.74 10.79 8.85
CA GLU A 321 -20.06 10.49 8.30
C GLU A 321 -20.01 9.40 7.22
N LEU A 322 -18.88 9.29 6.52
CA LEU A 322 -18.62 8.26 5.52
C LEU A 322 -18.35 6.91 6.18
N GLY A 323 -19.40 6.08 6.22
CA GLY A 323 -19.23 4.65 6.48
C GLY A 323 -18.41 3.96 5.39
N TRP A 324 -17.66 2.93 5.75
CA TRP A 324 -16.76 2.25 4.81
C TRP A 324 -17.48 1.50 3.67
N GLU A 325 -18.77 1.20 3.86
CA GLU A 325 -19.60 0.60 2.81
C GLU A 325 -20.03 1.57 1.72
N SER A 326 -19.71 2.85 1.86
CA SER A 326 -19.80 3.78 0.74
C SER A 326 -18.77 3.42 -0.34
N ASN A 327 -19.12 3.65 -1.61
CA ASN A 327 -18.25 3.42 -2.78
C ASN A 327 -17.04 4.38 -2.86
N VAL A 328 -16.59 4.91 -1.72
CA VAL A 328 -15.76 6.12 -1.62
C VAL A 328 -14.43 5.81 -0.92
N GLN A 329 -13.95 4.56 -0.99
CA GLN A 329 -12.73 4.12 -0.29
C GLN A 329 -11.47 4.87 -0.77
N TYR A 330 -11.41 5.21 -2.06
CA TYR A 330 -10.33 6.06 -2.60
C TYR A 330 -10.22 7.40 -1.88
N LYS A 331 -11.36 8.04 -1.57
CA LYS A 331 -11.38 9.32 -0.84
C LYS A 331 -10.78 9.17 0.55
N ILE A 332 -11.03 8.05 1.23
CA ILE A 332 -10.47 7.79 2.56
C ILE A 332 -8.94 7.77 2.50
N SER A 333 -8.34 7.15 1.48
CA SER A 333 -6.88 7.14 1.33
C SER A 333 -6.28 8.53 1.09
N GLU A 334 -6.92 9.35 0.26
CA GLU A 334 -6.48 10.73 -0.01
C GLU A 334 -6.66 11.62 1.23
N ASP A 335 -7.80 11.48 1.91
CA ASP A 335 -8.11 12.20 3.15
C ASP A 335 -7.14 11.81 4.28
N LEU A 336 -6.74 10.54 4.38
CA LEU A 336 -5.75 10.08 5.36
C LEU A 336 -4.42 10.82 5.20
N VAL A 337 -3.90 10.88 3.96
CA VAL A 337 -2.67 11.60 3.65
C VAL A 337 -2.80 13.07 4.03
N TYR A 338 -3.94 13.69 3.67
CA TYR A 338 -4.22 15.08 4.02
C TYR A 338 -4.24 15.30 5.54
N ILE A 339 -4.94 14.44 6.30
CA ILE A 339 -5.04 14.54 7.76
C ILE A 339 -3.64 14.43 8.39
N TYR A 340 -2.86 13.39 8.06
CA TYR A 340 -1.54 13.18 8.62
C TYR A 340 -0.54 14.29 8.27
N ASN A 341 -0.61 14.82 7.04
CA ASN A 341 0.22 15.94 6.62
C ASN A 341 -0.06 17.21 7.44
N ASN A 342 -1.29 17.39 7.92
CA ASN A 342 -1.67 18.53 8.75
C ASN A 342 -1.42 18.33 10.26
N ILE A 343 -0.89 17.19 10.70
CA ILE A 343 -0.43 17.01 12.10
C ILE A 343 0.96 17.64 12.25
N PRO A 344 1.16 18.71 13.05
CA PRO A 344 2.45 19.39 13.13
C PRO A 344 3.52 18.54 13.82
N ASP A 345 4.73 18.53 13.25
CA ASP A 345 5.84 17.71 13.74
C ASP A 345 6.26 18.04 15.18
N GLU A 346 6.06 19.28 15.64
CA GLU A 346 6.34 19.72 17.01
C GLU A 346 5.61 18.91 18.09
N TYR A 347 4.48 18.25 17.75
CA TYR A 347 3.73 17.39 18.66
C TYR A 347 4.13 15.91 18.55
N LEU A 348 4.85 15.53 17.50
CA LEU A 348 5.25 14.15 17.20
C LEU A 348 6.61 13.79 17.80
N ASP A 349 7.48 14.77 18.03
CA ASP A 349 8.86 14.53 18.51
C ASP A 349 8.94 13.80 19.85
N LYS A 350 7.91 13.91 20.70
CA LYS A 350 7.82 13.22 22.00
C LYS A 350 7.14 11.86 21.93
N ASN A 351 6.55 11.51 20.78
CA ASN A 351 5.73 10.32 20.60
C ASN A 351 6.21 9.54 19.37
N PRO A 352 7.22 8.65 19.53
CA PRO A 352 7.83 7.93 18.41
C PRO A 352 6.81 7.18 17.54
N LEU A 353 5.80 6.55 18.16
CA LEU A 353 4.73 5.87 17.43
C LEU A 353 3.93 6.83 16.53
N TRP A 354 3.62 8.04 17.01
CA TRP A 354 2.82 8.99 16.23
C TRP A 354 3.59 9.46 15.00
N LYS A 355 4.91 9.65 15.17
CA LYS A 355 5.83 9.96 14.07
C LYS A 355 5.91 8.82 13.08
N GLU A 356 6.05 7.58 13.55
CA GLU A 356 6.09 6.37 12.70
C GLU A 356 4.80 6.19 11.90
N LEU A 357 3.63 6.40 12.51
CA LEU A 357 2.34 6.38 11.82
C LEU A 357 2.26 7.45 10.71
N LYS A 358 2.71 8.68 11.00
CA LYS A 358 2.74 9.76 9.99
C LYS A 358 3.67 9.42 8.83
N THR A 359 4.90 9.01 9.13
CA THR A 359 5.89 8.61 8.12
C THR A 359 5.36 7.48 7.25
N CYS A 360 4.80 6.44 7.86
CA CYS A 360 4.16 5.33 7.16
C CYS A 360 3.12 5.81 6.12
N VAL A 361 2.24 6.74 6.50
CA VAL A 361 1.20 7.24 5.59
C VAL A 361 1.76 8.06 4.45
N LEU A 362 2.70 8.97 4.74
CA LEU A 362 3.24 9.85 3.71
C LEU A 362 4.13 9.10 2.70
N GLU A 363 4.92 8.14 3.16
CA GLU A 363 5.81 7.35 2.28
C GLU A 363 5.03 6.34 1.42
N ASN A 364 3.86 5.87 1.86
CA ASN A 364 3.06 4.87 1.16
C ASN A 364 1.79 5.44 0.50
N GLN A 365 1.69 6.77 0.33
CA GLN A 365 0.50 7.43 -0.21
C GLN A 365 0.05 6.87 -1.58
N GLN A 366 1.01 6.59 -2.48
CA GLN A 366 0.73 6.10 -3.82
C GLN A 366 0.18 4.66 -3.76
N VAL A 367 0.76 3.82 -2.90
CA VAL A 367 0.29 2.45 -2.68
C VAL A 367 -1.13 2.47 -2.09
N PHE A 368 -1.41 3.34 -1.13
CA PHE A 368 -2.76 3.45 -0.56
C PHE A 368 -3.80 3.90 -1.56
N LYS A 369 -3.46 4.86 -2.43
CA LYS A 369 -4.32 5.27 -3.52
C LYS A 369 -4.60 4.12 -4.48
N GLU A 370 -3.56 3.47 -4.98
CA GLU A 370 -3.68 2.34 -5.91
C GLU A 370 -4.54 1.19 -5.35
N VAL A 371 -4.28 0.80 -4.10
CA VAL A 371 -5.03 -0.26 -3.41
C VAL A 371 -6.50 0.14 -3.22
N SER A 372 -6.75 1.39 -2.84
CA SER A 372 -8.10 1.89 -2.59
C SER A 372 -8.89 2.04 -3.89
N ASP A 373 -8.27 2.52 -4.96
CA ASP A 373 -8.86 2.60 -6.31
C ASP A 373 -9.19 1.19 -6.82
N PHE A 374 -8.26 0.25 -6.67
CA PHE A 374 -8.45 -1.15 -7.03
C PHE A 374 -9.65 -1.76 -6.31
N PHE A 375 -9.73 -1.64 -4.98
CA PHE A 375 -10.82 -2.21 -4.19
C PHE A 375 -12.14 -1.44 -4.25
N SER A 376 -12.16 -0.20 -4.75
CA SER A 376 -13.38 0.60 -4.97
C SER A 376 -14.06 0.23 -6.29
N THR A 377 -13.28 0.05 -7.35
CA THR A 377 -13.79 -0.13 -8.72
C THR A 377 -14.30 -1.54 -9.02
N HIS A 378 -13.78 -2.56 -8.34
CA HIS A 378 -14.01 -3.98 -8.71
C HIS A 378 -15.18 -4.65 -7.97
N LEU A 379 -16.04 -3.86 -7.32
CA LEU A 379 -16.99 -4.38 -6.35
C LEU A 379 -18.17 -5.16 -6.95
N GLU A 380 -18.56 -4.96 -8.22
CA GLU A 380 -19.86 -5.49 -8.68
C GLU A 380 -19.90 -6.15 -10.06
N HIS A 381 -18.96 -5.97 -11.00
CA HIS A 381 -19.29 -6.20 -12.42
C HIS A 381 -18.37 -7.03 -13.33
N ASN A 382 -17.29 -7.70 -12.90
CA ASN A 382 -16.41 -8.37 -13.89
C ASN A 382 -16.08 -9.86 -13.69
N LYS A 383 -16.21 -10.58 -14.82
CA LYS A 383 -15.76 -11.97 -15.07
C LYS A 383 -14.24 -12.09 -15.20
N ASN A 384 -13.47 -11.02 -15.05
CA ASN A 384 -12.00 -11.00 -15.14
C ASN A 384 -11.32 -11.44 -13.83
N SER A 385 -11.90 -12.40 -13.13
CA SER A 385 -11.76 -12.57 -11.68
C SER A 385 -10.39 -13.02 -11.18
N LYS A 386 -9.59 -13.75 -11.97
CA LYS A 386 -8.38 -14.40 -11.42
C LYS A 386 -7.12 -13.52 -11.46
N GLN A 387 -7.00 -12.63 -12.45
CA GLN A 387 -5.87 -11.67 -12.50
C GLN A 387 -5.98 -10.66 -11.36
N ASP A 388 -7.19 -10.23 -11.03
CA ASP A 388 -7.45 -9.38 -9.87
C ASP A 388 -7.06 -10.09 -8.57
N TYR A 389 -7.25 -11.42 -8.47
CA TYR A 389 -6.79 -12.18 -7.32
C TYR A 389 -5.26 -12.21 -7.23
N ILE A 390 -4.54 -12.41 -8.34
CA ILE A 390 -3.07 -12.30 -8.37
C ILE A 390 -2.63 -10.92 -7.88
N ARG A 391 -3.23 -9.85 -8.41
CA ARG A 391 -2.92 -8.47 -8.02
C ARG A 391 -3.18 -8.23 -6.53
N THR A 392 -4.21 -8.87 -5.98
CA THR A 392 -4.53 -8.83 -4.55
C THR A 392 -3.47 -9.52 -3.71
N GLU A 393 -2.91 -10.65 -4.16
CA GLU A 393 -1.76 -11.30 -3.51
C GLU A 393 -0.52 -10.41 -3.53
N GLN A 394 -0.26 -9.72 -4.65
CA GLN A 394 0.86 -8.79 -4.75
C GLN A 394 0.71 -7.62 -3.77
N TYR A 395 -0.52 -7.12 -3.58
CA TYR A 395 -0.78 -6.12 -2.55
C TYR A 395 -0.59 -6.68 -1.14
N LEU A 396 -1.06 -7.90 -0.86
CA LEU A 396 -0.82 -8.56 0.43
C LEU A 396 0.68 -8.68 0.74
N GLU A 397 1.48 -9.09 -0.24
CA GLU A 397 2.94 -9.15 -0.10
C GLU A 397 3.53 -7.77 0.21
N LYS A 398 3.24 -6.76 -0.61
CA LYS A 398 3.69 -5.37 -0.40
C LYS A 398 3.31 -4.89 1.00
N PHE A 399 2.10 -5.20 1.46
CA PHE A 399 1.62 -4.85 2.80
C PHE A 399 2.46 -5.50 3.91
N ILE A 400 2.65 -6.82 3.84
CA ILE A 400 3.36 -7.55 4.89
C ILE A 400 4.82 -7.08 5.00
N ARG A 401 5.46 -6.76 3.87
CA ARG A 401 6.84 -6.24 3.83
C ARG A 401 6.94 -4.79 4.30
N ASN A 402 6.07 -3.90 3.82
CA ASN A 402 6.19 -2.47 4.08
C ASN A 402 5.77 -2.07 5.50
N PHE A 403 4.82 -2.79 6.12
CA PHE A 403 4.25 -2.41 7.41
C PHE A 403 4.79 -3.25 8.58
N LYS A 404 6.11 -3.52 8.57
CA LYS A 404 6.81 -4.27 9.62
C LYS A 404 6.63 -3.67 11.02
N PHE A 405 6.45 -2.35 11.14
CA PHE A 405 6.30 -1.69 12.43
C PHE A 405 5.08 -2.19 13.22
N LEU A 406 4.02 -2.61 12.52
CA LEU A 406 2.81 -3.16 13.12
C LEU A 406 3.11 -4.37 14.01
N ARG A 407 4.18 -5.11 13.71
CA ARG A 407 4.58 -6.30 14.47
C ARG A 407 5.11 -6.00 15.87
N ASN A 408 5.42 -4.73 16.13
CA ASN A 408 5.81 -4.25 17.44
C ASN A 408 4.64 -3.61 18.18
N LEU A 409 3.43 -3.65 17.62
CA LEU A 409 2.23 -3.05 18.21
C LEU A 409 1.32 -4.11 18.80
N GLY A 410 0.84 -3.85 20.00
CA GLY A 410 -0.26 -4.55 20.64
C GLY A 410 -1.46 -3.63 20.78
N ILE A 411 -2.64 -4.24 20.95
CA ILE A 411 -3.83 -3.53 21.42
C ILE A 411 -4.12 -4.02 22.82
N GLU A 412 -4.18 -3.09 23.77
CA GLU A 412 -4.53 -3.36 25.15
C GLU A 412 -5.86 -2.69 25.48
N SER A 413 -6.82 -3.47 25.97
CA SER A 413 -8.00 -2.96 26.65
C SER A 413 -7.67 -2.82 28.13
N ILE A 414 -8.05 -1.70 28.73
CA ILE A 414 -7.87 -1.51 30.16
C ILE A 414 -8.98 -2.26 30.90
N TYR A 415 -8.56 -3.16 31.79
CA TYR A 415 -9.44 -3.93 32.66
C TYR A 415 -9.36 -3.42 34.11
N ASP A 416 -10.44 -3.64 34.87
CA ASP A 416 -10.48 -3.60 36.34
C ASP A 416 -9.97 -2.29 36.99
N VAL A 417 -10.75 -1.21 36.86
CA VAL A 417 -10.71 -0.12 37.85
C VAL A 417 -11.75 -0.40 38.92
N PHE A 418 -11.29 -0.84 40.10
CA PHE A 418 -12.12 -0.86 41.29
C PHE A 418 -12.28 0.57 41.81
N TYR A 419 -13.52 1.05 41.89
CA TYR A 419 -13.84 2.31 42.55
C TYR A 419 -14.00 2.06 44.04
N ASN A 420 -13.00 2.40 44.85
CA ASN A 420 -13.20 2.55 46.29
C ASN A 420 -13.77 3.94 46.55
N GLN A 421 -15.08 4.01 46.75
CA GLN A 421 -15.79 5.25 47.02
C GLN A 421 -15.72 5.61 48.51
N PHE A 422 -14.94 6.63 48.88
CA PHE A 422 -15.10 7.41 50.13
C PHE A 422 -14.55 8.82 49.84
N LYS A 423 -15.13 9.96 50.22
CA LYS A 423 -16.08 10.36 51.26
C LYS A 423 -16.80 11.62 50.72
N TYR A 424 -18.06 11.84 51.08
CA TYR A 424 -18.70 13.14 50.86
C TYR A 424 -17.95 14.20 51.67
N ASP A 425 -17.35 15.16 50.99
CA ASP A 425 -17.07 16.46 51.60
C ASP A 425 -17.74 17.55 50.77
N ASN A 426 -18.36 18.51 51.45
CA ASN A 426 -19.44 19.35 50.93
C ASN A 426 -18.99 20.45 49.94
N GLN A 427 -17.91 20.24 49.18
CA GLN A 427 -17.41 21.23 48.22
C GLN A 427 -16.87 20.57 46.94
N ARG A 428 -17.74 20.47 45.92
CA ARG A 428 -17.49 20.54 44.45
C ARG A 428 -16.20 19.97 43.82
N SER A 429 -15.50 19.03 44.43
CA SER A 429 -14.47 18.24 43.76
C SER A 429 -14.56 16.77 44.17
N TYR A 430 -14.55 15.89 43.17
CA TYR A 430 -14.39 14.46 43.37
C TYR A 430 -12.89 14.16 43.27
N VAL A 431 -12.28 13.63 44.34
CA VAL A 431 -10.98 12.97 44.25
C VAL A 431 -11.28 11.47 44.11
N ILE A 432 -11.16 10.95 42.89
CA ILE A 432 -11.30 9.51 42.62
C ILE A 432 -9.92 8.88 42.76
N ASN A 433 -9.68 8.17 43.84
CA ASN A 433 -8.53 7.28 43.94
C ASN A 433 -8.85 5.98 43.18
N ARG A 434 -8.22 5.78 42.02
CA ARG A 434 -8.31 4.54 41.24
C ARG A 434 -7.20 3.60 41.70
N SER A 435 -7.55 2.36 42.04
CA SER A 435 -6.58 1.30 42.32
C SER A 435 -6.73 0.19 41.29
N TYR A 436 -5.64 -0.16 40.63
CA TYR A 436 -5.58 -1.22 39.62
C TYR A 436 -5.17 -2.55 40.26
N TYR A 437 -5.89 -3.62 39.95
CA TYR A 437 -5.54 -4.98 40.35
C TYR A 437 -5.27 -5.84 39.11
N PRO A 438 -4.00 -6.20 38.80
CA PRO A 438 -3.74 -7.17 37.76
C PRO A 438 -4.35 -8.53 38.12
N VAL A 439 -4.84 -9.26 37.11
CA VAL A 439 -5.56 -10.55 37.26
C VAL A 439 -4.78 -11.58 38.08
N SER A 440 -3.44 -11.55 37.98
CA SER A 440 -2.54 -12.43 38.74
C SER A 440 -2.50 -12.17 40.25
N ASN A 441 -3.01 -11.01 40.71
CA ASN A 441 -2.93 -10.57 42.11
C ASN A 441 -4.30 -10.28 42.74
N ARG A 442 -5.39 -10.84 42.22
CA ARG A 442 -6.70 -10.69 42.88
C ARG A 442 -6.70 -11.42 44.23
N PRO A 443 -7.08 -10.75 45.34
CA PRO A 443 -7.50 -11.46 46.54
C PRO A 443 -8.72 -12.31 46.17
N THR A 444 -8.67 -13.61 46.38
CA THR A 444 -9.90 -14.41 46.32
C THR A 444 -10.77 -14.02 47.53
N ALA A 445 -12.09 -14.15 47.44
CA ALA A 445 -13.00 -13.83 48.56
C ALA A 445 -12.74 -14.66 49.85
N LEU A 446 -11.78 -15.59 49.80
CA LEU A 446 -11.31 -16.46 50.87
C LEU A 446 -9.91 -16.10 51.41
N ASP A 447 -9.22 -15.12 50.82
CA ASP A 447 -7.91 -14.68 51.30
C ASP A 447 -8.05 -13.70 52.47
N ASN A 448 -7.93 -14.21 53.69
CA ASN A 448 -7.79 -13.42 54.93
C ASN A 448 -6.45 -12.64 55.01
N LYS A 449 -5.69 -12.58 53.92
CA LYS A 449 -4.45 -11.79 53.85
C LYS A 449 -4.82 -10.34 53.55
N LYS A 450 -4.53 -9.46 54.52
CA LYS A 450 -4.58 -7.99 54.39
C LYS A 450 -4.25 -7.58 52.96
N SER A 451 -5.22 -6.96 52.30
CA SER A 451 -5.04 -6.23 51.04
C SER A 451 -3.79 -5.35 51.16
N VAL A 452 -2.71 -5.73 50.48
CA VAL A 452 -1.57 -4.84 50.29
C VAL A 452 -1.98 -3.88 49.20
N VAL A 453 -2.26 -2.63 49.60
CA VAL A 453 -2.48 -1.54 48.66
C VAL A 453 -1.15 -1.30 47.96
N PHE A 454 -1.08 -1.57 46.67
CA PHE A 454 0.00 -1.06 45.84
C PHE A 454 -0.36 0.38 45.51
N GLU A 455 0.24 1.31 46.24
CA GLU A 455 0.31 2.70 45.80
C GLU A 455 1.23 2.68 44.58
N VAL A 456 0.65 2.76 43.38
CA VAL A 456 1.43 3.05 42.18
C VAL A 456 1.80 4.51 42.30
N THR A 457 2.92 4.79 42.96
CA THR A 457 3.61 6.07 42.83
C THR A 457 4.26 6.08 41.46
N ASP A 458 3.45 6.26 40.42
CA ASP A 458 3.98 6.79 39.17
C ASP A 458 4.33 8.24 39.47
N GLU A 459 5.61 8.49 39.76
CA GLU A 459 6.19 9.84 39.76
C GLU A 459 6.15 10.47 38.35
N GLU A 460 5.66 9.74 37.34
CA GLU A 460 5.52 10.17 35.95
C GLU A 460 4.04 10.37 35.57
N SER A 461 3.55 11.59 35.75
CA SER A 461 2.28 12.11 35.20
C SER A 461 1.00 11.30 35.54
N THR A 462 0.08 11.94 36.25
CA THR A 462 -1.30 11.47 36.38
C THR A 462 -1.96 11.41 35.00
N LEU A 463 -1.87 10.29 34.30
CA LEU A 463 -2.68 10.04 33.11
C LEU A 463 -4.12 9.79 33.61
N ASP A 464 -5.08 10.60 33.16
CA ASP A 464 -6.50 10.30 33.40
C ASP A 464 -6.89 9.15 32.48
N ILE A 465 -6.75 7.92 33.00
CA ILE A 465 -6.97 6.70 32.25
C ILE A 465 -8.46 6.34 32.32
N ASP A 466 -9.18 6.47 31.21
CA ASP A 466 -10.56 5.97 31.14
C ASP A 466 -10.57 4.44 31.12
N VAL A 467 -11.47 3.86 31.90
CA VAL A 467 -11.45 2.45 32.33
C VAL A 467 -11.84 1.46 31.22
N HIS A 468 -12.27 1.98 30.07
CA HIS A 468 -12.56 1.22 28.84
C HIS A 468 -11.68 1.68 27.68
N SER A 469 -10.58 2.34 28.00
CA SER A 469 -9.71 2.85 26.96
C SER A 469 -9.05 1.69 26.22
N VAL A 470 -9.16 1.71 24.91
CA VAL A 470 -8.35 0.87 24.03
C VAL A 470 -7.06 1.63 23.73
N TYR A 471 -5.91 1.03 24.02
CA TYR A 471 -4.60 1.63 23.74
C TYR A 471 -3.84 0.85 22.67
N ILE A 472 -3.10 1.58 21.85
CA ILE A 472 -1.95 1.01 21.14
C ILE A 472 -0.78 0.96 22.10
N CYS A 473 -0.18 -0.21 22.21
CA CYS A 473 1.00 -0.44 23.04
C CYS A 473 2.18 -0.86 22.17
N THR A 474 3.39 -0.42 22.47
CA THR A 474 4.61 -0.96 21.87
C THR A 474 5.11 -2.14 22.71
N THR A 475 5.37 -3.29 22.07
CA THR A 475 5.71 -4.56 22.74
C THR A 475 7.20 -4.68 23.09
N LYS A 476 8.06 -3.81 22.52
CA LYS A 476 9.51 -3.79 22.74
C LYS A 476 9.93 -2.64 23.64
N ASN A 477 9.96 -2.85 24.94
CA ASN A 477 10.85 -2.09 25.80
C ASN A 477 11.78 -3.03 26.56
N GLY A 478 12.98 -2.55 26.91
CA GLY A 478 13.99 -3.35 27.64
C GLY A 478 13.53 -3.84 29.03
N THR A 479 12.34 -3.44 29.47
CA THR A 479 11.71 -3.85 30.74
C THR A 479 10.69 -4.99 30.58
N GLY A 480 10.38 -5.40 29.34
CA GLY A 480 9.43 -6.48 29.04
C GLY A 480 7.96 -6.14 29.31
N LYS A 481 7.60 -4.88 29.56
CA LYS A 481 6.21 -4.44 29.81
C LYS A 481 5.71 -3.57 28.67
N PRO A 482 4.57 -3.86 28.02
CA PRO A 482 4.05 -3.02 26.95
C PRO A 482 3.93 -1.54 27.38
N LYS A 483 4.41 -0.61 26.54
CA LYS A 483 4.25 0.84 26.79
C LYS A 483 3.03 1.35 26.04
N ARG A 484 2.08 1.97 26.74
CA ARG A 484 0.89 2.60 26.14
C ARG A 484 1.30 3.91 25.45
N GLU A 485 1.05 4.01 24.15
CA GLU A 485 1.52 5.13 23.32
C GLU A 485 0.38 5.98 22.74
N LEU A 486 -0.81 5.39 22.51
CA LEU A 486 -1.94 6.11 21.93
C LEU A 486 -3.28 5.57 22.44
N ASN A 487 -4.15 6.43 22.97
CA ASN A 487 -5.52 6.07 23.33
C ASN A 487 -6.42 6.15 22.09
N LEU A 488 -6.99 5.01 21.69
CA LEU A 488 -7.91 4.87 20.55
C LEU A 488 -9.37 5.21 20.88
N SER A 489 -9.68 5.55 22.12
CA SER A 489 -11.06 5.89 22.53
C SER A 489 -11.41 7.32 22.12
N PRO A 490 -12.67 7.59 21.76
CA PRO A 490 -13.83 6.68 21.73
C PRO A 490 -13.96 5.88 20.42
N PHE A 491 -12.97 5.92 19.53
CA PHE A 491 -13.07 5.31 18.19
C PHE A 491 -13.01 3.79 18.22
N TYR A 492 -12.35 3.21 19.21
CA TYR A 492 -12.38 1.79 19.48
C TYR A 492 -13.02 1.51 20.84
N LEU A 493 -13.78 0.42 20.92
CA LEU A 493 -14.44 -0.07 22.13
C LEU A 493 -14.18 -1.56 22.30
N ASP A 494 -13.78 -1.99 23.49
CA ASP A 494 -13.84 -3.39 23.86
C ASP A 494 -15.10 -3.62 24.69
N VAL A 495 -16.11 -4.26 24.10
CA VAL A 495 -17.40 -4.47 24.78
C VAL A 495 -17.32 -5.53 25.88
N ASN A 496 -16.24 -6.31 25.92
CA ASN A 496 -16.02 -7.30 26.97
C ASN A 496 -15.26 -6.73 28.18
N SER A 497 -14.77 -5.48 28.10
CA SER A 497 -13.97 -4.83 29.16
C SER A 497 -14.65 -4.82 30.53
N THR A 498 -15.99 -4.76 30.59
CA THR A 498 -16.79 -4.85 31.83
C THR A 498 -17.47 -6.18 32.08
N SER A 499 -17.35 -7.13 31.14
CA SER A 499 -18.07 -8.40 31.23
C SER A 499 -17.31 -9.42 32.08
N VAL A 500 -18.02 -10.46 32.52
CA VAL A 500 -17.39 -11.65 33.10
C VAL A 500 -16.49 -12.41 32.09
N ALA A 501 -16.62 -12.13 30.79
CA ALA A 501 -15.81 -12.68 29.70
C ALA A 501 -14.61 -11.78 29.32
N LYS A 502 -14.12 -10.96 30.27
CA LYS A 502 -12.99 -10.03 30.08
C LYS A 502 -11.64 -10.68 29.74
N ASP A 503 -11.55 -12.00 29.78
CA ASP A 503 -10.41 -12.75 29.26
C ASP A 503 -10.35 -12.76 27.72
N LYS A 504 -11.41 -12.30 27.05
CA LYS A 504 -11.52 -12.24 25.59
C LYS A 504 -11.78 -10.81 25.14
N ILE A 505 -10.87 -10.22 24.38
CA ILE A 505 -11.10 -8.94 23.71
C ILE A 505 -12.22 -9.11 22.68
N LYS A 506 -13.25 -8.27 22.74
CA LYS A 506 -14.27 -8.14 21.68
C LYS A 506 -14.30 -6.69 21.22
N LEU A 507 -13.49 -6.42 20.20
CA LEU A 507 -13.18 -5.08 19.73
C LEU A 507 -14.21 -4.61 18.69
N TYR A 508 -14.64 -3.37 18.83
CA TYR A 508 -15.45 -2.64 17.87
C TYR A 508 -14.74 -1.34 17.48
N TYR A 509 -14.87 -0.91 16.23
CA TYR A 509 -14.44 0.41 15.78
C TYR A 509 -15.63 1.25 15.35
N LEU A 510 -15.53 2.57 15.46
CA LEU A 510 -16.52 3.50 14.95
C LEU A 510 -16.57 3.36 13.43
N ASP A 511 -17.68 2.93 12.84
CA ASP A 511 -17.83 2.91 11.38
C ASP A 511 -18.20 4.29 10.87
N ARG A 512 -19.27 4.86 11.43
CA ARG A 512 -19.80 6.17 11.02
C ARG A 512 -20.58 6.86 12.13
N TYR A 513 -20.67 8.18 12.03
CA TYR A 513 -21.62 9.03 12.75
C TYR A 513 -22.78 9.37 11.81
N SER A 514 -24.01 9.16 12.27
CA SER A 514 -25.21 9.53 11.53
C SER A 514 -25.77 10.83 12.11
N GLU A 515 -25.53 11.95 11.42
CA GLU A 515 -26.07 13.25 11.84
C GLU A 515 -27.61 13.24 11.88
N ALA A 516 -28.25 12.58 10.91
CA ALA A 516 -29.72 12.47 10.83
C ALA A 516 -30.34 11.79 12.06
N THR A 517 -29.63 10.89 12.72
CA THR A 517 -30.12 10.16 13.90
C THR A 517 -29.38 10.55 15.19
N ASP A 518 -28.34 11.37 15.10
CA ASP A 518 -27.40 11.72 16.17
C ASP A 518 -26.87 10.46 16.89
N LYS A 519 -26.46 9.46 16.09
CA LYS A 519 -25.95 8.16 16.57
C LYS A 519 -24.56 7.87 16.07
N LEU A 520 -23.76 7.22 16.92
CA LEU A 520 -22.52 6.54 16.54
C LEU A 520 -22.83 5.10 16.19
N ILE A 521 -22.28 4.64 15.08
CA ILE A 521 -22.45 3.27 14.62
C ILE A 521 -21.09 2.61 14.70
N TYR A 522 -20.97 1.61 15.56
CA TYR A 522 -19.77 0.81 15.75
C TYR A 522 -19.92 -0.52 15.03
N LYS A 523 -18.83 -1.00 14.42
CA LYS A 523 -18.75 -2.32 13.80
C LYS A 523 -17.76 -3.19 14.55
N GLU A 524 -18.12 -4.45 14.74
CA GLU A 524 -17.20 -5.45 15.27
C GLU A 524 -15.99 -5.59 14.35
N VAL A 525 -14.79 -5.61 14.93
CA VAL A 525 -13.56 -6.03 14.25
C VAL A 525 -13.74 -7.51 13.94
N ILE A 526 -13.99 -7.83 12.66
CA ILE A 526 -14.53 -9.11 12.21
C ILE A 526 -13.72 -10.28 12.78
N ASN A 527 -14.38 -11.13 13.57
CA ASN A 527 -13.87 -12.46 13.86
C ASN A 527 -14.24 -13.39 12.71
N ALA A 528 -13.37 -13.45 11.69
CA ALA A 528 -13.67 -14.18 10.47
C ALA A 528 -13.75 -15.73 10.66
N ARG A 529 -13.47 -16.25 11.86
CA ARG A 529 -13.84 -17.63 12.23
C ARG A 529 -15.34 -17.82 12.44
N VAL A 530 -16.08 -16.82 12.92
CA VAL A 530 -17.52 -16.94 13.23
C VAL A 530 -18.39 -17.03 11.97
N ASP A 531 -17.92 -16.48 10.85
CA ASP A 531 -18.59 -16.62 9.54
C ASP A 531 -18.39 -17.99 8.89
N ARG A 532 -17.45 -18.83 9.38
CA ARG A 532 -17.13 -20.15 8.78
C ARG A 532 -18.27 -21.16 8.88
N ASP A 533 -19.03 -21.15 9.98
CA ASP A 533 -20.03 -22.20 10.27
C ASP A 533 -21.42 -21.93 9.70
N ASN A 534 -21.66 -20.76 9.08
CA ASN A 534 -23.00 -20.34 8.62
C ASN A 534 -23.06 -20.18 7.09
N THR A 535 -22.77 -21.26 6.36
CA THR A 535 -22.91 -21.31 4.89
C THR A 535 -24.33 -21.04 4.36
N SER A 536 -25.36 -21.05 5.23
CA SER A 536 -26.77 -20.89 4.87
C SER A 536 -27.42 -19.55 5.24
N LYS A 537 -26.72 -18.64 5.93
CA LYS A 537 -27.25 -17.31 6.27
C LYS A 537 -26.42 -16.23 5.59
N LYS A 538 -27.11 -15.37 4.83
CA LYS A 538 -26.59 -14.13 4.23
C LYS A 538 -25.44 -13.57 5.07
N LYS A 539 -24.27 -13.32 4.45
CA LYS A 539 -23.10 -12.58 4.98
C LYS A 539 -23.52 -11.76 6.19
N LYS A 540 -23.31 -12.28 7.39
CA LYS A 540 -23.69 -11.54 8.58
C LYS A 540 -22.58 -10.50 8.73
N LEU A 541 -22.78 -9.35 8.07
CA LEU A 541 -22.02 -8.13 8.33
C LEU A 541 -21.83 -8.05 9.85
N GLY A 542 -20.58 -7.88 10.29
CA GLY A 542 -20.20 -7.90 11.71
C GLY A 542 -21.20 -7.11 12.55
N GLU A 543 -21.43 -7.53 13.80
CA GLU A 543 -22.49 -6.94 14.61
C GLU A 543 -22.32 -5.41 14.66
N GLU A 544 -23.37 -4.68 14.30
CA GLU A 544 -23.40 -3.22 14.44
C GLU A 544 -23.98 -2.89 15.82
N ILE A 545 -23.35 -1.94 16.52
CA ILE A 545 -23.86 -1.36 17.76
C ILE A 545 -24.13 0.12 17.51
N GLU A 546 -25.33 0.58 17.82
CA GLU A 546 -25.71 1.98 17.75
C GLU A 546 -25.64 2.62 19.14
N VAL A 547 -24.98 3.77 19.24
CA VAL A 547 -24.87 4.57 20.47
C VAL A 547 -25.49 5.96 20.22
N PRO A 548 -26.70 6.26 20.75
CA PRO A 548 -27.32 7.58 20.60
C PRO A 548 -26.61 8.64 21.46
N LEU A 549 -26.50 9.87 20.95
CA LEU A 549 -25.86 10.99 21.64
C LEU A 549 -26.84 11.87 22.44
N ASN A 550 -28.10 11.98 21.98
CA ASN A 550 -29.08 12.95 22.49
C ASN A 550 -30.06 12.43 23.57
N GLN A 551 -30.03 11.15 23.93
CA GLN A 551 -30.93 10.61 24.94
C GLN A 551 -30.23 10.55 26.30
N ASP A 552 -30.85 11.18 27.32
CA ASP A 552 -30.62 10.80 28.72
C ASP A 552 -30.76 9.29 28.77
N MET A 553 -29.66 8.64 29.17
CA MET A 553 -29.39 7.25 28.86
C MET A 553 -30.19 6.31 29.76
N ILE A 554 -31.51 6.33 29.62
CA ILE A 554 -32.46 5.41 30.24
C ILE A 554 -33.29 4.84 29.10
N LEU A 555 -32.88 3.70 28.55
CA LEU A 555 -33.75 2.62 28.07
C LEU A 555 -32.94 1.47 27.42
N GLY A 556 -33.01 0.30 28.05
CA GLY A 556 -33.69 -0.81 27.41
C GLY A 556 -32.91 -1.76 26.49
N LEU A 557 -31.79 -2.33 26.93
CA LEU A 557 -31.46 -3.72 26.57
C LEU A 557 -31.81 -4.66 27.74
N TYR A 558 -33.10 -4.69 28.08
CA TYR A 558 -33.67 -5.69 28.97
C TYR A 558 -33.92 -6.99 28.19
N LYS A 559 -32.91 -7.87 28.19
CA LYS A 559 -33.13 -9.31 28.10
C LYS A 559 -32.09 -9.97 28.98
N ASP A 560 -32.56 -10.65 30.02
CA ASP A 560 -31.80 -11.40 31.02
C ASP A 560 -31.28 -10.64 32.25
N GLY A 561 -32.21 -9.97 32.95
CA GLY A 561 -32.47 -10.22 34.38
C GLY A 561 -31.39 -9.99 35.45
N LYS A 562 -30.18 -9.54 35.13
CA LYS A 562 -29.14 -9.11 36.08
C LYS A 562 -28.25 -8.07 35.38
N LYS A 563 -28.22 -6.81 35.86
CA LYS A 563 -27.19 -5.76 35.61
C LYS A 563 -27.68 -4.42 36.17
N ASP A 564 -26.96 -3.65 36.98
CA ASP A 564 -25.59 -3.07 36.97
C ASP A 564 -25.61 -1.62 36.47
N ILE A 565 -25.44 -0.69 37.42
CA ILE A 565 -25.40 0.79 37.27
C ILE A 565 -24.28 1.27 36.32
N ILE A 566 -23.34 0.37 36.00
CA ILE A 566 -22.14 0.59 35.19
C ILE A 566 -22.48 1.01 33.75
N GLU A 567 -23.62 0.57 33.18
CA GLU A 567 -23.97 0.88 31.78
C GLU A 567 -24.28 2.38 31.52
N ILE A 568 -24.75 3.13 32.54
CA ILE A 568 -25.21 4.53 32.38
C ILE A 568 -24.04 5.54 32.36
N GLU A 569 -23.04 5.36 33.22
CA GLU A 569 -21.86 6.25 33.23
C GLU A 569 -20.99 6.07 31.98
N GLU A 570 -21.03 4.88 31.36
CA GLU A 570 -20.27 4.50 30.17
C GLU A 570 -20.68 5.27 28.93
N LYS A 571 -21.97 5.23 28.53
CA LYS A 571 -22.39 5.93 27.31
C LYS A 571 -22.37 7.45 27.51
N LYS A 572 -22.45 7.94 28.76
CA LYS A 572 -22.18 9.35 29.07
C LYS A 572 -20.75 9.76 28.71
N LYS A 573 -19.74 8.96 29.04
CA LYS A 573 -18.34 9.28 28.66
C LYS A 573 -18.09 9.19 27.17
N ILE A 574 -18.64 8.18 26.50
CA ILE A 574 -18.57 8.07 25.03
C ILE A 574 -19.20 9.32 24.40
N ARG A 575 -20.38 9.73 24.89
CA ARG A 575 -21.03 10.97 24.47
C ARG A 575 -20.15 12.19 24.75
N ASP A 576 -19.61 12.36 25.95
CA ASP A 576 -18.81 13.54 26.30
C ASP A 576 -17.51 13.60 25.45
N HIS A 577 -16.87 12.45 25.17
CA HIS A 577 -15.74 12.36 24.25
C HIS A 577 -16.14 12.65 22.79
N PHE A 578 -17.30 12.19 22.35
CA PHE A 578 -17.76 12.44 20.99
C PHE A 578 -18.28 13.86 20.80
N GLU A 579 -18.98 14.44 21.79
CA GLU A 579 -19.34 15.86 21.82
C GLU A 579 -18.09 16.72 21.73
N TYR A 580 -17.00 16.33 22.41
CA TYR A 580 -15.72 16.98 22.26
C TYR A 580 -15.19 16.92 20.82
N ILE A 581 -15.27 15.75 20.17
CA ILE A 581 -14.87 15.58 18.75
C ILE A 581 -15.78 16.42 17.83
N LYS A 582 -17.09 16.40 18.05
CA LYS A 582 -18.09 17.21 17.34
C LYS A 582 -17.79 18.70 17.47
N ASN A 583 -17.44 19.15 18.67
CA ASN A 583 -17.00 20.53 18.93
C ASN A 583 -15.68 20.84 18.22
N LEU A 584 -14.74 19.89 18.19
CA LEU A 584 -13.44 20.06 17.52
C LEU A 584 -13.58 20.26 16.00
N ILE A 585 -14.49 19.51 15.37
CA ILE A 585 -14.74 19.55 13.93
C ILE A 585 -15.83 20.57 13.54
N SER A 586 -16.54 21.16 14.51
CA SER A 586 -17.53 22.20 14.22
C SER A 586 -16.87 23.48 13.71
N ASN A 587 -17.49 24.08 12.69
CA ASN A 587 -17.18 25.43 12.25
C ASN A 587 -17.92 26.37 13.20
N SER A 588 -17.30 26.65 14.36
CA SER A 588 -17.75 27.69 15.30
C SER A 588 -17.99 29.01 14.59
#